data_AF-A0A7X6TNC8-F1
#
_entry.id   AF-A0A7X6TNC8-F1
#
_cell.length_a   1.000
_cell.length_b   1.000
_cell.length_c   1.000
_cell.angle_alpha   90.00
_cell.angle_beta   90.00
_cell.angle_gamma   90.00
#
_symmetry.space_group_name_H-M   'P 1'
#
loop_
_entity.id
_entity.type
_entity.pdbx_description
1 polymer ?
#
loop_
_entity_poly.entity_id
_entity_poly.type
_entity_poly.pdbx_seq_one_letter_code
_entity_poly.pdbx_strand_id
1 'polypeptide(L)'
;MIIKKSEEKQKDLDSADVYCTVGGSRFQLVSAKQKYWRLRRLSRLRKIRRNQTKIVTLGSNFGPYSGKLGVKLTEWEMRKNDLITVRDQEAADFLQ
;
A
#
# COMPACT_ATOMS: atom_id res chain seq x y z
N MET A 1 -5.81 -15.43 -16.70
CA MET A 1 -5.90 -14.10 -16.05
C MET A 1 -7.16 -13.42 -16.53
N ILE A 2 -8.17 -13.22 -15.67
CA ILE A 2 -9.44 -12.57 -16.07
C ILE A 2 -9.23 -11.04 -16.00
N ILE A 3 -9.29 -10.36 -17.14
CA ILE A 3 -9.20 -8.90 -17.20
C ILE A 3 -10.63 -8.34 -17.16
N LYS A 4 -11.11 -7.95 -15.96
CA LYS A 4 -12.41 -7.29 -15.78
C LYS A 4 -12.41 -5.85 -16.30
N LYS A 5 -13.59 -5.37 -16.74
CA LYS A 5 -13.81 -3.96 -17.09
C LYS A 5 -13.69 -3.07 -15.84
N SER A 6 -13.44 -1.77 -16.04
CA SER A 6 -13.24 -0.82 -14.93
C SER A 6 -14.45 -0.72 -13.99
N GLU A 7 -15.66 -0.78 -14.54
CA GLU A 7 -16.92 -0.69 -13.79
C GLU A 7 -17.11 -1.89 -12.85
N GLU A 8 -16.82 -3.09 -13.35
CA GLU A 8 -16.91 -4.33 -12.56
C GLU A 8 -15.91 -4.32 -11.40
N LYS A 9 -14.70 -3.78 -11.63
CA LYS A 9 -13.70 -3.60 -10.56
C LYS A 9 -14.15 -2.63 -9.49
N GLN A 10 -14.93 -1.61 -9.85
CA GLN A 10 -15.46 -0.66 -8.86
C GLN A 10 -16.56 -1.31 -8.03
N LYS A 11 -17.47 -2.06 -8.67
CA LYS A 11 -18.50 -2.85 -7.97
C LYS A 11 -17.89 -3.83 -6.97
N ASP A 12 -16.84 -4.55 -7.38
CA ASP A 12 -16.11 -5.47 -6.50
C ASP A 12 -15.50 -4.73 -5.28
N LEU A 13 -15.03 -3.48 -5.46
CA LEU A 13 -14.47 -2.70 -4.35
C LEU A 13 -15.55 -2.15 -3.43
N ASP A 14 -16.71 -1.78 -3.97
CA ASP A 14 -17.82 -1.21 -3.19
C ASP A 14 -18.52 -2.28 -2.35
N SER A 15 -18.49 -3.55 -2.77
CA SER A 15 -19.03 -4.69 -2.02
C SER A 15 -18.01 -5.42 -1.14
N ALA A 16 -16.72 -5.06 -1.21
CA ALA A 16 -15.67 -5.74 -0.44
C ALA A 16 -15.56 -5.21 0.99
N ASP A 17 -15.54 -6.14 1.95
CA ASP A 17 -15.25 -5.84 3.36
C ASP A 17 -13.77 -5.46 3.58
N VAL A 18 -12.88 -6.09 2.81
CA VAL A 18 -11.44 -5.97 2.97
C VAL A 18 -10.75 -5.77 1.61
N TYR A 19 -9.94 -4.72 1.54
CA TYR A 19 -8.97 -4.49 0.49
C TYR A 19 -7.60 -5.02 0.93
N CYS A 20 -7.25 -6.22 0.47
CA CYS A 20 -5.97 -6.84 0.75
C CYS A 20 -4.96 -6.58 -0.37
N THR A 21 -3.74 -6.18 -0.01
CA THR A 21 -2.61 -6.12 -0.94
C THR A 21 -1.50 -7.07 -0.49
N VAL A 22 -1.12 -8.02 -1.35
CA VAL A 22 0.09 -8.81 -1.14
C VAL A 22 1.31 -7.94 -1.46
N GLY A 23 2.20 -7.83 -0.49
CA GLY A 23 3.41 -7.04 -0.42
C GLY A 23 4.53 -7.53 -1.35
N GLY A 24 5.68 -7.84 -0.77
CA GLY A 24 6.98 -7.98 -1.43
C GLY A 24 7.80 -6.68 -1.36
N SER A 25 8.61 -6.41 -2.38
CA SER A 25 9.51 -5.25 -2.48
C SER A 25 8.80 -3.90 -2.74
N ARG A 26 7.51 -3.78 -2.40
CA ARG A 26 6.68 -2.62 -2.75
C ARG A 26 7.13 -1.33 -2.06
N PHE A 27 7.75 -1.41 -0.88
CA PHE A 27 8.21 -0.23 -0.16
C PHE A 27 9.57 0.30 -0.60
N GLN A 28 10.19 -0.30 -1.61
CA GLN A 28 11.40 0.22 -2.24
C GLN A 28 11.09 1.50 -3.03
N LEU A 29 11.57 2.64 -2.51
CA LEU A 29 11.32 3.96 -3.10
C LEU A 29 12.65 4.66 -3.40
N VAL A 30 13.38 4.11 -4.37
CA VAL A 30 14.68 4.62 -4.80
C VAL A 30 14.56 5.59 -5.98
N SER A 31 13.61 5.36 -6.89
CA SER A 31 13.42 6.19 -8.09
C SER A 31 12.27 7.20 -7.95
N ALA A 32 12.36 8.30 -8.72
CA ALA A 32 11.28 9.28 -8.81
C ALA A 32 9.97 8.66 -9.33
N LYS A 33 10.07 7.71 -10.28
CA LYS A 33 8.92 6.97 -10.82
C LYS A 33 8.20 6.18 -9.72
N GLN A 34 8.94 5.47 -8.87
CA GLN A 34 8.35 4.73 -7.74
C GLN A 34 7.64 5.67 -6.75
N LYS A 35 8.25 6.83 -6.43
CA LYS A 35 7.62 7.85 -5.56
C LYS A 35 6.34 8.41 -6.17
N TYR A 36 6.33 8.66 -7.47
CA TYR A 36 5.12 9.11 -8.19
C TYR A 36 4.00 8.06 -8.14
N TRP A 37 4.30 6.79 -8.42
CA TRP A 37 3.31 5.71 -8.31
C TRP A 37 2.80 5.55 -6.89
N ARG A 38 3.66 5.78 -5.90
CA ARG A 38 3.26 5.77 -4.50
C ARG A 38 2.27 6.87 -4.16
N LEU A 39 2.50 8.10 -4.62
CA LEU A 39 1.54 9.20 -4.45
C LEU A 39 0.18 8.86 -5.05
N ARG A 40 0.14 8.28 -6.27
CA ARG A 40 -1.12 7.82 -6.88
C ARG A 40 -1.81 6.74 -6.05
N ARG A 41 -1.04 5.80 -5.49
CA ARG A 41 -1.55 4.76 -4.60
C ARG A 41 -2.14 5.34 -3.32
N LEU A 42 -1.47 6.31 -2.68
CA LEU A 42 -1.98 7.00 -1.49
C LEU A 42 -3.35 7.64 -1.75
N SER A 43 -3.52 8.28 -2.91
CA SER A 43 -4.81 8.84 -3.32
C SER A 43 -5.87 7.76 -3.52
N ARG A 44 -5.50 6.60 -4.08
CA ARG A 44 -6.42 5.46 -4.23
C ARG A 44 -6.83 4.87 -2.89
N LEU A 45 -5.88 4.65 -1.98
CA LEU A 45 -6.17 4.16 -0.63
C LEU A 45 -7.06 5.12 0.14
N ARG A 46 -6.87 6.43 -0.04
CA ARG A 46 -7.77 7.45 0.52
C ARG A 46 -9.20 7.31 0.01
N LYS A 47 -9.40 6.98 -1.27
CA LYS A 47 -10.74 6.72 -1.82
C LYS A 47 -11.34 5.43 -1.25
N ILE A 48 -10.59 4.34 -1.23
CA ILE A 48 -11.04 3.05 -0.67
C ILE A 48 -11.46 3.21 0.79
N ARG A 49 -10.65 3.90 1.60
CA ARG A 49 -10.95 4.14 3.02
C ARG A 49 -12.24 4.94 3.25
N ARG A 50 -12.68 5.77 2.30
CA ARG A 50 -13.97 6.50 2.41
C ARG A 50 -15.16 5.55 2.37
N ASN A 51 -15.03 4.38 1.75
CA ASN A 51 -16.07 3.36 1.69
C ASN A 51 -16.07 2.46 2.95
N GLN A 52 -15.35 2.84 4.01
CA GLN A 52 -15.18 2.07 5.25
C GLN A 52 -14.56 0.67 5.09
N THR A 53 -14.13 0.29 3.88
CA THR A 53 -13.39 -0.94 3.60
C THR A 53 -12.10 -1.00 4.41
N LYS A 54 -11.85 -2.13 5.07
CA LYS A 54 -10.59 -2.35 5.82
C LYS A 54 -9.43 -2.56 4.86
N ILE A 55 -8.30 -1.91 5.12
CA ILE A 55 -7.13 -1.96 4.24
C ILE A 55 -6.03 -2.77 4.91
N VAL A 56 -5.59 -3.85 4.26
CA VAL A 56 -4.55 -4.74 4.77
C VAL A 56 -3.41 -4.88 3.76
N THR A 57 -2.17 -4.79 4.22
CA THR A 57 -0.98 -5.13 3.43
C THR A 57 -0.23 -6.29 4.07
N LEU A 58 0.00 -7.37 3.30
CA LEU A 58 0.60 -8.60 3.81
C LEU A 58 2.02 -8.84 3.28
N GLY A 59 2.96 -9.20 4.14
CA GLY A 59 4.28 -9.72 3.75
C GLY A 59 5.13 -8.71 3.00
N SER A 60 5.31 -7.52 3.56
CA SER A 60 6.06 -6.44 2.93
C SER A 60 7.46 -6.26 3.50
N ASN A 61 8.42 -5.92 2.63
CA ASN A 61 9.76 -5.49 3.02
C ASN A 61 9.81 -3.96 3.00
N PHE A 62 10.51 -3.34 3.93
CA PHE A 62 10.75 -1.89 3.96
C PHE A 62 12.12 -1.53 3.39
N GLY A 63 12.17 -0.42 2.66
CA GLY A 63 13.39 0.08 2.05
C GLY A 63 13.98 -0.83 0.95
N PRO A 64 15.08 -0.39 0.31
CA PRO A 64 15.77 0.89 0.53
C PRO A 64 14.95 2.12 0.11
N TYR A 65 15.25 3.26 0.74
CA TYR A 65 14.62 4.56 0.48
C TYR A 65 15.64 5.57 -0.04
N SER A 66 15.31 6.32 -1.10
CA SER A 66 16.11 7.48 -1.47
C SER A 66 15.61 8.75 -0.77
N GLY A 67 16.26 9.06 0.36
CA GLY A 67 16.02 10.26 1.15
C GLY A 67 14.72 10.24 1.97
N LYS A 68 14.53 11.31 2.76
CA LYS A 68 13.42 11.44 3.74
C LYS A 68 12.03 11.37 3.12
N LEU A 69 11.89 11.71 1.83
CA LEU A 69 10.60 11.65 1.14
C LEU A 69 10.11 10.20 0.96
N GLY A 70 11.01 9.24 0.68
CA GLY A 70 10.61 7.83 0.55
C GLY A 70 10.10 7.26 1.87
N VAL A 71 10.75 7.62 2.97
CA VAL A 71 10.34 7.25 4.33
C VAL A 71 8.95 7.82 4.63
N LYS A 72 8.76 9.14 4.48
CA LYS A 72 7.45 9.80 4.73
C LYS A 72 6.32 9.23 3.87
N LEU A 73 6.57 8.92 2.60
CA LEU A 73 5.56 8.31 1.72
C LEU A 73 5.14 6.92 2.20
N THR A 74 6.08 6.17 2.78
CA THR A 74 5.79 4.86 3.38
C THR A 74 5.00 5.03 4.66
N GLU A 75 5.44 5.88 5.59
CA GLU A 75 4.69 6.21 6.81
C GLU A 75 3.23 6.63 6.51
N TRP A 76 3.03 7.49 5.50
CA TRP A 76 1.70 7.93 5.09
C TRP A 76 0.84 6.80 4.53
N GLU A 77 1.44 5.81 3.88
CA GLU A 77 0.72 4.62 3.42
C GLU A 77 0.37 3.73 4.61
N MET A 78 1.31 3.55 5.53
CA MET A 78 1.10 2.74 6.73
C MET A 78 -0.05 3.26 7.58
N ARG A 79 -0.12 4.57 7.81
CA ARG A 79 -1.24 5.23 8.52
C ARG A 79 -2.61 5.05 7.85
N LYS A 80 -2.67 4.62 6.58
CA LYS A 80 -3.92 4.35 5.87
C LYS A 80 -4.30 2.87 5.88
N ASN A 81 -3.35 1.99 6.18
CA ASN A 81 -3.61 0.58 6.38
C ASN A 81 -4.10 0.36 7.81
N ASP A 82 -5.05 -0.54 7.98
CA ASP A 82 -5.53 -0.98 9.29
C ASP A 82 -4.66 -2.14 9.82
N LEU A 83 -4.01 -2.89 8.92
CA LEU A 83 -3.03 -3.92 9.28
C LEU A 83 -1.89 -3.95 8.24
N ILE A 84 -0.66 -4.05 8.74
CA ILE A 84 0.53 -4.36 7.91
C ILE A 84 1.25 -5.53 8.54
N THR A 85 1.60 -6.53 7.73
CA THR A 85 2.55 -7.56 8.12
C THR A 85 3.84 -7.42 7.32
N VAL A 86 4.94 -7.67 8.00
CA VAL A 86 6.30 -7.64 7.45
C VAL A 86 6.84 -9.05 7.32
N ARG A 87 7.80 -9.26 6.42
CA ARG A 87 8.36 -10.59 6.16
C ARG A 87 9.67 -10.84 6.89
N ASP A 88 10.43 -9.80 7.19
CA ASP A 88 11.76 -9.86 7.79
C ASP A 88 11.85 -9.03 9.07
N GLN A 89 12.79 -9.44 9.94
CA GLN A 89 13.05 -8.77 11.21
C GLN A 89 13.50 -7.32 11.01
N GLU A 90 14.28 -7.03 9.97
CA GLU A 90 14.71 -5.65 9.64
C GLU A 90 13.51 -4.73 9.40
N ALA A 91 12.49 -5.20 8.68
CA ALA A 91 11.26 -4.44 8.51
C ALA A 91 10.42 -4.37 9.79
N ALA A 92 10.50 -5.37 10.67
CA ALA A 92 9.84 -5.32 11.98
C ALA A 92 10.49 -4.29 12.91
N ASP A 93 11.81 -4.20 12.90
CA ASP A 93 12.57 -3.23 13.69
C ASP A 93 12.31 -1.80 13.22
N PHE A 94 12.06 -1.60 11.91
CA PHE A 94 11.64 -0.31 11.35
C PHE A 94 10.26 0.18 11.85
N LEU A 95 9.45 -0.71 12.44
CA LEU A 95 8.13 -0.38 12.97
C LEU A 95 8.13 -0.02 14.46
N GLN A 96 9.23 -0.27 15.18
CA GLN A 96 9.38 0.03 16.61
C GLN A 96 9.82 1.48 16.83
#